data_AF-A0AAW1UNG3-F1
#
_entry.id   AF-A0AAW1UNG3-F1
#
_cell.length_a   1.000
_cell.length_b   1.000
_cell.length_c   1.000
_cell.angle_alpha   90.00
_cell.angle_beta   90.00
_cell.angle_gamma   90.00
#
_symmetry.space_group_name_H-M   'P 1'
#
loop_
_entity.id
_entity.type
_entity.pdbx_description
1 polymer ?
#
loop_
_entity_poly.entity_id
_entity_poly.type
_entity_poly.pdbx_seq_one_letter_code
_entity_poly.pdbx_strand_id
1 'polypeptide(L)'
;MFGTAVWMLVYRRRTEKEEKELFLQHNCLDVRGADILTFDYTNPSKHVKLSDLYLGVLAQQSVLALKSDKNLQENELDHLFISCKKFYVQLVTEIKKRFIFSDPIFDIVSIVDPKVAQEYRVKSLTPILSRFPFLKTHVYSQELDNEWRQHALLDYTTHNIDVNSPADVYWGKVFSLKNNMNIQIFSYLKIVIGILIVLPFANASVERVFSSLNLIKSDQRNKLETGTLRSILHTKDGVLSNGGILKFEPTKEMYSNSI
;
A
#
# COMPACT_ATOMS: atom_id res chain seq x y z
N MET A 1 14.89 -2.40 -12.01
CA MET A 1 15.17 -1.93 -10.64
C MET A 1 14.22 -0.77 -10.28
N PHE A 2 12.90 -1.01 -10.34
CA PHE A 2 11.85 -0.01 -10.09
C PHE A 2 10.86 -0.45 -8.99
N GLY A 3 11.21 -1.49 -8.22
CA GLY A 3 10.24 -2.25 -7.43
C GLY A 3 10.17 -1.95 -5.94
N THR A 4 10.94 -1.00 -5.41
CA THR A 4 11.01 -0.80 -3.94
C THR A 4 10.46 0.54 -3.46
N ALA A 5 10.43 1.58 -4.31
CA ALA A 5 9.92 2.89 -3.93
C ALA A 5 8.38 2.95 -3.88
N VAL A 6 7.68 2.12 -4.67
CA VAL A 6 6.21 2.05 -4.68
C VAL A 6 5.67 1.18 -3.53
N TRP A 7 6.48 0.28 -2.98
CA TRP A 7 6.08 -0.61 -1.89
C TRP A 7 6.06 0.05 -0.52
N MET A 8 6.83 1.11 -0.31
CA MET A 8 6.76 1.91 0.92
C MET A 8 5.53 2.83 1.00
N LEU A 9 4.70 2.89 -0.04
CA LEU A 9 3.61 3.87 -0.14
C LEU A 9 2.24 3.39 0.35
N VAL A 10 2.08 2.12 0.75
CA VAL A 10 0.74 1.51 0.85
C VAL A 10 0.46 0.75 2.16
N TYR A 11 1.45 0.49 3.03
CA TYR A 11 1.22 -0.42 4.17
C TYR A 11 1.91 -0.03 5.49
N ARG A 12 1.56 1.14 6.06
CA ARG A 12 1.34 1.27 7.52
C ARG A 12 0.59 2.56 7.86
N ARG A 13 -0.62 2.43 8.40
CA ARG A 13 -1.50 3.56 8.74
C ARG A 13 -1.08 4.30 10.02
N ARG A 14 -1.45 5.57 10.04
CA ARG A 14 -1.26 6.65 11.04
C ARG A 14 0.05 7.43 10.96
N THR A 15 1.11 6.86 10.39
CA THR A 15 2.37 7.57 10.19
C THR A 15 2.55 8.14 8.79
N GLU A 16 1.86 7.71 7.72
CA GLU A 16 2.22 8.11 6.34
C GLU A 16 2.19 9.61 5.98
N LYS A 17 1.37 10.46 6.59
CA LYS A 17 1.49 11.91 6.35
C LYS A 17 2.75 12.44 7.03
N GLU A 18 2.94 12.09 8.30
CA GLU A 18 4.11 12.43 9.11
C GLU A 18 5.40 11.72 8.62
N GLU A 19 5.33 10.53 8.02
CA GLU A 19 6.44 9.70 7.52
C GLU A 19 6.80 10.07 6.09
N LYS A 20 5.84 10.48 5.24
CA LYS A 20 6.15 11.07 3.93
C LYS A 20 6.67 12.50 4.12
N GLU A 21 6.10 13.24 5.08
CA GLU A 21 6.67 14.50 5.56
C GLU A 21 8.05 14.24 6.17
N LEU A 22 8.26 13.31 7.09
CA LEU A 22 9.58 12.99 7.70
C LEU A 22 10.58 12.45 6.67
N PHE A 23 10.17 11.58 5.74
CA PHE A 23 11.02 11.03 4.69
C PHE A 23 11.42 12.13 3.69
N LEU A 24 10.51 13.01 3.29
CA LEU A 24 10.86 14.13 2.38
C LEU A 24 11.54 15.29 3.14
N GLN A 25 11.21 15.49 4.42
CA GLN A 25 11.84 16.44 5.36
C GLN A 25 13.29 16.06 5.68
N HIS A 26 13.56 14.77 5.89
CA HIS A 26 14.90 14.27 6.20
C HIS A 26 15.75 14.02 4.95
N ASN A 27 15.14 13.75 3.79
CA ASN A 27 15.90 13.33 2.61
C ASN A 27 16.12 14.41 1.56
N CYS A 28 15.31 15.48 1.47
CA CYS A 28 15.38 16.39 0.31
C CYS A 28 14.87 17.84 0.53
N LEU A 29 13.88 18.06 1.38
CA LEU A 29 13.16 19.33 1.52
C LEU A 29 13.19 19.81 3.00
N ASP A 30 13.48 21.07 3.31
CA ASP A 30 13.34 21.60 4.68
C ASP A 30 11.87 22.02 4.91
N VAL A 31 11.01 21.04 5.15
CA VAL A 31 9.54 21.22 5.25
C VAL A 31 9.07 21.29 6.71
N ARG A 32 9.83 21.94 7.61
CA ARG A 32 9.40 22.08 9.02
C ARG A 32 8.05 22.78 9.11
N GLY A 33 6.99 22.00 9.35
CA GLY A 33 5.62 22.48 9.61
C GLY A 33 4.76 22.83 8.38
N ALA A 34 5.12 22.42 7.16
CA ALA A 34 4.30 22.68 5.97
C ALA A 34 3.75 21.40 5.33
N ASP A 35 2.47 21.43 4.92
CA ASP A 35 1.86 20.31 4.19
C ASP A 35 2.53 20.16 2.82
N ILE A 36 3.04 18.97 2.53
CA ILE A 36 3.75 18.65 1.28
C ILE A 36 2.94 18.95 0.01
N LEU A 37 1.62 19.00 0.15
CA LEU A 37 0.67 19.32 -0.92
C LEU A 37 0.64 20.80 -1.24
N THR A 38 0.85 21.64 -0.23
CA THR A 38 0.89 23.11 -0.34
C THR A 38 2.30 23.67 -0.47
N PHE A 39 3.30 22.85 -0.15
CA PHE A 39 4.70 23.24 -0.20
C PHE A 39 5.20 23.44 -1.63
N ASP A 40 5.94 24.52 -1.84
CA ASP A 40 6.68 24.77 -3.08
C ASP A 40 8.00 23.99 -3.07
N TYR A 41 7.89 22.73 -3.46
CA TYR A 41 9.00 21.78 -3.58
C TYR A 41 9.93 22.08 -4.76
N THR A 42 9.57 23.01 -5.64
CA THR A 42 10.41 23.38 -6.79
C THR A 42 11.45 24.44 -6.44
N ASN A 43 11.26 25.15 -5.33
CA ASN A 43 12.14 26.21 -4.88
C ASN A 43 13.44 25.67 -4.26
N PRO A 44 14.62 25.90 -4.87
CA PRO A 44 15.90 25.39 -4.37
C PRO A 44 16.29 25.88 -2.97
N SER A 45 15.79 27.06 -2.57
CA SER A 45 16.07 27.64 -1.24
C SER A 45 15.43 26.87 -0.10
N LYS A 46 14.42 26.05 -0.40
CA LYS A 46 13.72 25.20 0.57
C LYS A 46 14.21 23.75 0.56
N HIS A 47 15.29 23.47 -0.15
CA HIS A 47 15.87 22.13 -0.21
C HIS A 47 17.00 22.01 0.80
N VAL A 48 17.20 20.80 1.33
CA VAL A 48 18.36 20.55 2.20
C VAL A 48 19.67 20.70 1.39
N LYS A 49 20.76 21.01 2.09
CA LYS A 49 22.10 21.06 1.52
C LYS A 49 22.49 19.69 0.96
N LEU A 50 23.36 19.67 -0.03
CA LEU A 50 23.82 18.43 -0.67
C LEU A 50 24.48 17.47 0.33
N SER A 51 25.24 18.01 1.29
CA SER A 51 25.91 17.24 2.37
C SER A 51 24.95 16.53 3.32
N ASP A 52 23.73 17.06 3.45
CA ASP A 52 22.74 16.65 4.44
C ASP A 52 21.65 15.75 3.81
N LEU A 53 21.81 15.43 2.53
CA LEU A 53 20.90 14.57 1.77
C LEU A 53 21.02 13.12 2.27
N TYR A 54 20.00 12.62 2.95
CA TYR A 54 19.97 11.22 3.38
C TYR A 54 19.57 10.29 2.23
N LEU A 55 20.47 9.37 1.88
CA LEU A 55 20.29 8.40 0.78
C LEU A 55 19.97 6.97 1.27
N GLY A 56 19.85 6.77 2.58
CA GLY A 56 19.72 5.44 3.19
C GLY A 56 21.06 4.80 3.53
N VAL A 57 21.04 3.87 4.50
CA VAL A 57 22.24 3.26 5.10
C VAL A 57 23.19 2.64 4.06
N LEU A 58 22.64 1.84 3.13
CA LEU A 58 23.46 1.14 2.13
C LEU A 58 24.10 2.12 1.13
N ALA A 59 23.35 3.11 0.66
CA ALA A 59 23.88 4.11 -0.25
C ALA A 59 24.95 4.96 0.45
N GLN A 60 24.74 5.30 1.72
CA GLN A 60 25.69 6.08 2.51
C GLN A 60 26.97 5.31 2.79
N GLN A 61 26.90 3.99 3.03
CA GLN A 61 28.08 3.12 3.11
C GLN A 61 28.86 3.11 1.79
N SER A 62 28.17 3.00 0.66
CA SER A 62 28.82 3.09 -0.66
C SER A 62 29.47 4.45 -0.90
N VAL A 63 28.82 5.56 -0.50
CA VAL A 63 29.39 6.91 -0.58
C VAL A 63 30.63 7.05 0.31
N LEU A 64 30.64 6.48 1.51
CA LEU A 64 31.81 6.49 2.40
C LEU A 64 32.98 5.69 1.82
N ALA A 65 32.70 4.54 1.20
CA ALA A 65 33.69 3.75 0.49
C ALA A 65 34.28 4.54 -0.68
N LEU A 66 33.45 5.23 -1.46
CA LEU A 66 33.88 6.10 -2.57
C LEU A 66 34.74 7.26 -2.07
N LYS A 67 34.36 7.94 -0.98
CA LYS A 67 35.16 9.02 -0.37
C LYS A 67 36.55 8.58 0.11
N SER A 68 36.75 7.29 0.32
CA SER A 68 38.04 6.71 0.72
C SER A 68 38.96 6.44 -0.47
N ASP A 69 38.44 6.52 -1.70
CA ASP A 69 39.20 6.38 -2.94
C ASP A 69 39.94 7.68 -3.27
N LYS A 70 41.26 7.59 -3.47
CA LYS A 70 42.13 8.74 -3.74
C LYS A 70 41.97 9.30 -5.16
N ASN A 71 41.32 8.56 -6.06
CA ASN A 71 41.12 8.96 -7.46
C ASN A 71 39.81 9.73 -7.70
N LEU A 72 38.95 9.84 -6.70
CA LEU A 72 37.64 10.47 -6.85
C LEU A 72 37.77 11.99 -6.90
N GLN A 73 37.22 12.61 -7.93
CA GLN A 73 37.13 14.07 -7.97
C GLN A 73 35.94 14.53 -7.12
N GLU A 74 36.15 15.56 -6.29
CA GLU A 74 35.11 16.10 -5.39
C GLU A 74 33.84 16.50 -6.14
N ASN A 75 33.98 16.97 -7.39
CA ASN A 75 32.88 17.33 -8.29
C ASN A 75 31.97 16.15 -8.68
N GLU A 76 32.48 14.91 -8.69
CA GLU A 76 31.70 13.72 -9.08
C GLU A 76 30.69 13.32 -8.00
N LEU A 77 31.07 13.47 -6.73
CA LEU A 77 30.15 13.27 -5.61
C LEU A 77 29.03 14.32 -5.63
N ASP A 78 29.38 15.59 -5.84
CA ASP A 78 28.37 16.65 -5.93
C ASP A 78 27.39 16.40 -7.08
N HIS A 79 27.88 15.93 -8.23
CA HIS A 79 27.02 15.52 -9.35
C HIS A 79 26.07 14.37 -9.01
N LEU A 80 26.52 13.38 -8.23
CA LEU A 80 25.67 12.30 -7.72
C LEU A 80 24.57 12.86 -6.81
N PHE A 81 24.93 13.67 -5.81
CA PHE A 81 23.96 14.25 -4.88
C PHE A 81 22.95 15.18 -5.58
N ILE A 82 23.39 15.98 -6.56
CA ILE A 82 22.51 16.79 -7.41
C ILE A 82 21.52 15.90 -8.17
N SER A 83 21.98 14.77 -8.71
CA SER A 83 21.14 13.83 -9.45
C SER A 83 20.09 13.17 -8.54
N CYS A 84 20.49 12.73 -7.34
CA CYS A 84 19.55 12.23 -6.33
C CYS A 84 18.51 13.27 -5.93
N LYS A 85 18.94 14.52 -5.70
CA LYS A 85 18.04 15.63 -5.39
C LYS A 85 17.04 15.92 -6.52
N LYS A 86 17.50 15.94 -7.78
CA LYS A 86 16.62 16.07 -8.96
C LYS A 86 15.61 14.92 -9.03
N PHE A 87 16.03 13.70 -8.73
CA PHE A 87 15.13 12.55 -8.67
C PHE A 87 14.04 12.74 -7.63
N TYR A 88 14.36 13.19 -6.41
CA TYR A 88 13.35 13.45 -5.37
C TYR A 88 12.37 14.55 -5.76
N VAL A 89 12.85 15.66 -6.34
CA VAL A 89 11.98 16.72 -6.86
C VAL A 89 11.02 16.16 -7.93
N GLN A 90 11.54 15.39 -8.88
CA GLN A 90 10.72 14.76 -9.91
C GLN A 90 9.74 13.74 -9.34
N LEU A 91 10.13 12.97 -8.34
CA LEU A 91 9.26 12.04 -7.63
C LEU A 91 8.06 12.77 -7.03
N VAL A 92 8.28 13.90 -6.33
CA VAL A 92 7.20 14.71 -5.76
C VAL A 92 6.30 15.29 -6.87
N THR A 93 6.88 15.79 -7.96
CA THR A 93 6.11 16.23 -9.14
C THR A 93 5.17 15.16 -9.64
N GLU A 94 5.68 13.95 -9.83
CA GLU A 94 4.94 12.84 -10.40
C GLU A 94 3.89 12.27 -9.42
N ILE A 95 4.16 12.32 -8.11
CA ILE A 95 3.18 12.00 -7.07
C ILE A 95 2.02 13.01 -7.12
N LYS A 96 2.30 14.33 -7.14
CA LYS A 96 1.25 15.36 -7.20
C LYS A 96 0.45 15.34 -8.51
N LYS A 97 1.04 14.88 -9.61
CA LYS A 97 0.31 14.67 -10.87
C LYS A 97 -0.65 13.49 -10.82
N ARG A 98 -0.25 12.38 -10.18
CA ARG A 98 -1.02 11.12 -10.18
C ARG A 98 -2.08 11.06 -9.08
N PHE A 99 -1.89 11.80 -7.98
CA PHE A 99 -2.78 11.79 -6.84
C PHE A 99 -3.42 13.16 -6.61
N ILE A 100 -4.74 13.18 -6.54
CA ILE A 100 -5.52 14.37 -6.18
C ILE A 100 -5.71 14.34 -4.67
N PHE A 101 -4.73 14.80 -3.91
CA PHE A 101 -4.76 14.67 -2.45
C PHE A 101 -5.85 15.51 -1.76
N SER A 102 -6.48 16.45 -2.47
CA SER A 102 -7.68 17.16 -2.02
C SER A 102 -8.95 16.31 -2.11
N ASP A 103 -8.88 15.10 -2.67
CA ASP A 103 -10.02 14.21 -2.80
C ASP A 103 -10.46 13.70 -1.41
N PRO A 104 -11.75 13.83 -1.04
CA PRO A 104 -12.27 13.37 0.25
C PRO A 104 -12.09 11.86 0.51
N ILE A 105 -11.73 11.08 -0.53
CA ILE A 105 -11.46 9.65 -0.38
C ILE A 105 -10.36 9.36 0.65
N PHE A 106 -9.36 10.24 0.79
CA PHE A 106 -8.28 10.02 1.76
C PHE A 106 -8.78 10.10 3.20
N ASP A 107 -9.75 10.98 3.48
CA ASP A 107 -10.42 11.05 4.78
C ASP A 107 -11.34 9.86 4.98
N ILE A 108 -12.09 9.46 3.95
CA ILE A 108 -12.99 8.29 4.00
C ILE A 108 -12.22 7.02 4.30
N VAL A 109 -11.08 6.78 3.64
CA VAL A 109 -10.28 5.56 3.81
C VAL A 109 -9.74 5.45 5.23
N SER A 110 -9.51 6.57 5.94
CA SER A 110 -9.05 6.56 7.33
C SER A 110 -9.98 5.80 8.28
N ILE A 111 -11.28 5.71 7.96
CA ILE A 111 -12.30 5.01 8.78
C ILE A 111 -12.03 3.51 8.96
N VAL A 112 -11.25 2.93 8.06
CA VAL A 112 -10.84 1.53 8.12
C VAL A 112 -9.76 1.30 9.19
N ASP A 113 -9.13 2.35 9.72
CA ASP A 113 -8.21 2.22 10.85
C ASP A 113 -9.00 1.82 12.11
N PRO A 114 -8.63 0.73 12.81
CA PRO A 114 -9.37 0.26 13.98
C PRO A 114 -9.58 1.32 15.06
N LYS A 115 -8.58 2.19 15.29
CA LYS A 115 -8.67 3.27 16.29
C LYS A 115 -9.70 4.30 15.88
N VAL A 116 -9.66 4.72 14.62
CA VAL A 116 -10.62 5.69 14.08
C VAL A 116 -12.03 5.11 14.05
N ALA A 117 -12.18 3.84 13.67
CA ALA A 117 -13.46 3.14 13.62
C ALA A 117 -14.12 3.06 15.00
N GLN A 118 -13.36 2.61 16.00
CA GLN A 118 -13.84 2.47 17.38
C GLN A 118 -14.18 3.82 18.02
N GLU A 119 -13.44 4.88 17.72
CA GLU A 119 -13.76 6.24 18.21
C GLU A 119 -15.12 6.75 17.70
N TYR A 120 -15.68 6.12 16.65
CA TYR A 120 -17.02 6.40 16.11
C TYR A 120 -17.27 7.89 15.86
N ARG A 121 -16.24 8.62 15.39
CA ARG A 121 -16.37 10.03 15.03
C ARG A 121 -17.26 10.22 13.80
N VAL A 122 -17.14 9.30 12.83
CA VAL A 122 -18.02 9.24 11.66
C VAL A 122 -19.30 8.53 12.06
N LYS A 123 -20.42 9.26 12.10
CA LYS A 123 -21.71 8.73 12.59
C LYS A 123 -22.51 7.95 11.55
N SER A 124 -22.25 8.15 10.27
CA SER A 124 -22.94 7.48 9.17
C SER A 124 -21.97 7.19 8.03
N LEU A 125 -22.17 6.03 7.39
CA LEU A 125 -21.40 5.62 6.21
C LEU A 125 -22.07 6.08 4.90
N THR A 126 -23.17 6.83 4.99
CA THR A 126 -23.87 7.40 3.82
C THR A 126 -22.97 8.17 2.85
N PRO A 127 -22.01 9.02 3.30
CA PRO A 127 -21.08 9.70 2.39
C PRO A 127 -20.27 8.73 1.52
N ILE A 128 -19.95 7.55 2.06
CA ILE A 128 -19.22 6.49 1.35
C ILE A 128 -20.11 5.89 0.26
N LEU A 129 -21.40 5.64 0.57
CA LEU A 129 -22.36 5.15 -0.42
C LEU A 129 -22.63 6.17 -1.53
N SER A 130 -22.59 7.47 -1.21
CA SER A 130 -22.67 8.54 -2.21
C SER A 130 -21.43 8.60 -3.09
N ARG A 131 -20.23 8.37 -2.52
CA ARG A 131 -18.97 8.31 -3.25
C ARG A 131 -18.86 7.06 -4.15
N PHE A 132 -19.43 5.94 -3.70
CA PHE A 132 -19.42 4.66 -4.40
C PHE A 132 -20.85 4.17 -4.65
N PRO A 133 -21.58 4.72 -5.65
CA PRO A 133 -23.00 4.42 -5.86
C PRO A 133 -23.30 2.94 -6.08
N PHE A 134 -22.36 2.18 -6.65
CA PHE A 134 -22.52 0.74 -6.86
C PHE A 134 -22.68 -0.04 -5.55
N LEU A 135 -22.19 0.47 -4.41
CA LEU A 135 -22.41 -0.18 -3.11
C LEU A 135 -23.90 -0.21 -2.73
N LYS A 136 -24.69 0.76 -3.20
CA LYS A 136 -26.13 0.86 -2.88
C LYS A 136 -26.94 -0.33 -3.40
N THR A 137 -26.44 -1.08 -4.39
CA THR A 137 -27.09 -2.30 -4.88
C THR A 137 -26.76 -3.53 -4.04
N HIS A 138 -25.79 -3.42 -3.13
CA HIS A 138 -25.29 -4.53 -2.32
C HIS A 138 -25.56 -4.36 -0.82
N VAL A 139 -25.99 -3.17 -0.37
CA VAL A 139 -26.25 -2.88 1.03
C VAL A 139 -27.56 -2.12 1.23
N TYR A 140 -28.26 -2.43 2.31
CA TYR A 140 -29.34 -1.58 2.81
C TYR A 140 -28.75 -0.48 3.68
N SER A 141 -29.02 0.79 3.35
CA SER A 141 -28.35 1.93 4.00
C SER A 141 -28.65 2.02 5.50
N GLN A 142 -29.90 1.77 5.90
CA GLN A 142 -30.29 1.77 7.30
C GLN A 142 -29.59 0.66 8.09
N GLU A 143 -29.50 -0.53 7.49
CA GLU A 143 -28.90 -1.70 8.12
C GLU A 143 -27.39 -1.58 8.22
N LEU A 144 -26.76 -0.96 7.21
CA LEU A 144 -25.35 -0.58 7.28
C LEU A 144 -25.08 0.40 8.44
N ASP A 145 -25.90 1.44 8.60
CA ASP A 145 -25.71 2.42 9.68
C ASP A 145 -25.98 1.78 11.07
N ASN A 146 -26.93 0.85 11.15
CA ASN A 146 -27.18 0.05 12.34
C ASN A 146 -25.97 -0.84 12.69
N GLU A 147 -25.44 -1.59 11.71
CA GLU A 147 -24.23 -2.41 11.86
C GLU A 147 -23.02 -1.55 12.27
N TRP A 148 -22.85 -0.37 11.68
CA TRP A 148 -21.77 0.57 12.00
C TRP A 148 -21.84 1.06 13.45
N ARG A 149 -23.05 1.41 13.93
CA ARG A 149 -23.26 1.80 15.34
C ARG A 149 -23.04 0.63 16.29
N GLN A 150 -23.53 -0.55 15.93
CA GLN A 150 -23.37 -1.76 16.74
C GLN A 150 -21.90 -2.14 16.87
N HIS A 151 -21.11 -1.98 15.82
CA HIS A 151 -19.66 -2.19 15.84
C HIS A 151 -18.97 -1.29 16.88
N ALA A 152 -19.33 0.00 16.95
CA ALA A 152 -18.76 0.93 17.92
C ALA A 152 -19.13 0.60 19.38
N LEU A 153 -20.27 -0.07 19.60
CA LEU A 153 -20.76 -0.49 20.92
C LEU A 153 -20.32 -1.90 21.32
N LEU A 154 -19.51 -2.56 20.48
CA LEU A 154 -19.08 -3.93 20.69
C LEU A 154 -18.19 -4.03 21.94
N ASP A 155 -18.36 -5.10 22.71
CA ASP A 155 -17.41 -5.47 23.75
C ASP A 155 -16.18 -6.16 23.14
N TYR A 156 -15.19 -5.34 22.78
CA TYR A 156 -13.95 -5.79 22.16
C TYR A 156 -13.14 -6.73 23.07
N THR A 157 -13.25 -6.59 24.40
CA THR A 157 -12.49 -7.42 25.35
C THR A 157 -13.00 -8.85 25.34
N THR A 158 -14.33 -9.02 25.44
CA THR A 158 -14.97 -10.34 25.38
C THR A 158 -14.74 -11.04 24.04
N HIS A 159 -14.65 -10.29 22.94
CA HIS A 159 -14.39 -10.86 21.61
C HIS A 159 -12.91 -10.98 21.23
N ASN A 160 -11.97 -10.67 22.13
CA ASN A 160 -10.53 -10.69 21.87
C ASN A 160 -10.13 -9.89 20.60
N ILE A 161 -10.73 -8.71 20.44
CA ILE A 161 -10.46 -7.78 19.34
C ILE A 161 -9.56 -6.67 19.87
N ASP A 162 -8.34 -6.57 19.31
CA ASP A 162 -7.37 -5.55 19.69
C ASP A 162 -7.33 -4.43 18.64
N VAL A 163 -7.55 -3.19 19.10
CA VAL A 163 -7.51 -1.99 18.28
C VAL A 163 -6.10 -1.63 17.78
N ASN A 164 -5.05 -2.20 18.40
CA ASN A 164 -3.68 -2.03 17.95
C ASN A 164 -3.26 -3.05 16.89
N SER A 165 -4.12 -4.04 16.60
CA SER A 165 -3.85 -5.02 15.55
C SER A 165 -3.94 -4.40 14.14
N PRO A 166 -3.28 -4.99 13.15
CA PRO A 166 -3.43 -4.57 11.75
C PRO A 166 -4.91 -4.56 11.31
N ALA A 167 -5.27 -3.61 10.45
CA ALA A 167 -6.67 -3.39 10.06
C ALA A 167 -7.33 -4.65 9.47
N ASP A 168 -6.59 -5.43 8.67
CA ASP A 168 -7.05 -6.70 8.11
C ASP A 168 -7.36 -7.75 9.18
N VAL A 169 -6.52 -7.85 10.21
CA VAL A 169 -6.72 -8.76 11.35
C VAL A 169 -7.91 -8.31 12.19
N TYR A 170 -8.00 -7.02 12.50
CA TYR A 170 -9.10 -6.42 13.25
C TYR A 170 -10.45 -6.66 12.57
N TRP A 171 -10.57 -6.23 11.31
CA TRP A 171 -11.80 -6.37 10.55
C TRP A 171 -12.13 -7.82 10.24
N GLY A 172 -11.12 -8.67 10.04
CA GLY A 172 -11.30 -10.11 9.92
C GLY A 172 -12.00 -10.71 11.14
N LYS A 173 -11.59 -10.33 12.35
CA LYS A 173 -12.26 -10.74 13.60
C LYS A 173 -13.69 -10.19 13.69
N VAL A 174 -13.88 -8.89 13.46
CA VAL A 174 -15.22 -8.26 13.49
C VAL A 174 -16.17 -8.97 12.52
N PHE A 175 -15.75 -9.20 11.28
CA PHE A 175 -16.59 -9.86 10.27
C PHE A 175 -16.80 -11.35 10.49
N SER A 176 -16.01 -11.97 11.37
CA SER A 176 -16.20 -13.37 11.79
C SER A 176 -17.26 -13.53 12.88
N LEU A 177 -17.69 -12.42 13.52
CA LEU A 177 -18.67 -12.47 14.59
C LEU A 177 -20.05 -12.88 14.09
N LYS A 178 -20.67 -13.77 14.87
CA LYS A 178 -21.98 -14.35 14.58
C LYS A 178 -22.89 -14.25 15.80
N ASN A 179 -24.18 -14.13 15.54
CA ASN A 179 -25.19 -14.15 16.58
C ASN A 179 -25.48 -15.59 17.06
N ASN A 180 -26.40 -15.74 18.01
CA ASN A 180 -26.78 -17.04 18.58
C ASN A 180 -27.40 -18.00 17.56
N MET A 181 -27.84 -17.49 16.40
CA MET A 181 -28.34 -18.30 15.27
C MET A 181 -27.25 -18.60 14.23
N ASN A 182 -25.97 -18.34 14.55
CA ASN A 182 -24.82 -18.55 13.66
C ASN A 182 -24.87 -17.70 12.37
N ILE A 183 -25.61 -16.59 12.38
CA ILE A 183 -25.67 -15.62 11.28
C ILE A 183 -24.65 -14.51 11.52
N GLN A 184 -23.95 -14.10 10.47
CA GLN A 184 -22.97 -13.02 10.51
C GLN A 184 -23.62 -11.70 10.96
N ILE A 185 -23.05 -11.04 11.96
CA ILE A 185 -23.60 -9.80 12.55
C ILE A 185 -23.34 -8.59 11.65
N PHE A 186 -22.16 -8.53 11.03
CA PHE A 186 -21.69 -7.38 10.25
C PHE A 186 -21.58 -7.74 8.78
N SER A 187 -22.71 -7.98 8.13
CA SER A 187 -22.78 -8.49 6.75
C SER A 187 -22.61 -7.37 5.72
N TYR A 188 -23.28 -6.24 5.91
CA TYR A 188 -23.22 -5.08 5.02
C TYR A 188 -21.95 -4.27 5.25
N LEU A 189 -21.55 -4.11 6.52
CA LEU A 189 -20.33 -3.43 6.91
C LEU A 189 -19.10 -4.12 6.32
N LYS A 190 -19.09 -5.45 6.25
CA LYS A 190 -18.04 -6.23 5.57
C LYS A 190 -17.88 -5.85 4.11
N ILE A 191 -18.98 -5.63 3.39
CA ILE A 191 -18.93 -5.26 1.97
C ILE A 191 -18.30 -3.88 1.82
N VAL A 192 -18.78 -2.88 2.57
CA VAL A 192 -18.31 -1.49 2.46
C VAL A 192 -16.86 -1.36 2.88
N ILE A 193 -16.51 -1.82 4.09
CA ILE A 193 -15.16 -1.72 4.63
C ILE A 193 -14.19 -2.60 3.83
N GLY A 194 -14.62 -3.77 3.36
CA GLY A 194 -13.81 -4.64 2.51
C GLY A 194 -13.34 -3.95 1.24
N ILE A 195 -14.23 -3.21 0.56
CA ILE A 195 -13.84 -2.42 -0.62
C ILE A 195 -12.84 -1.33 -0.25
N LEU A 196 -13.07 -0.61 0.85
CA LEU A 196 -12.16 0.45 1.30
C LEU A 196 -10.76 -0.08 1.68
N ILE A 197 -10.67 -1.30 2.21
CA ILE A 197 -9.38 -1.98 2.47
C ILE A 197 -8.65 -2.31 1.15
N VAL A 198 -9.39 -2.71 0.10
CA VAL A 198 -8.80 -3.12 -1.18
C VAL A 198 -8.31 -1.94 -2.01
N LEU A 199 -8.96 -0.77 -1.93
CA LEU A 199 -8.59 0.43 -2.70
C LEU A 199 -7.08 0.75 -2.70
N PRO A 200 -6.39 0.87 -1.55
CA PRO A 200 -4.96 1.14 -1.54
C PRO A 200 -4.10 -0.01 -2.10
N PHE A 201 -4.56 -1.26 -1.97
CA PHE A 201 -3.79 -2.46 -2.34
C PHE A 201 -3.91 -2.86 -3.81
N ALA A 202 -5.01 -2.48 -4.48
CA ALA A 202 -5.31 -2.94 -5.84
C ALA A 202 -4.20 -2.61 -6.85
N ASN A 203 -3.69 -1.37 -6.84
CA ASN A 203 -2.65 -0.94 -7.78
C ASN A 203 -1.34 -1.72 -7.59
N ALA A 204 -0.87 -1.87 -6.35
CA ALA A 204 0.36 -2.60 -6.05
C ALA A 204 0.27 -4.08 -6.44
N SER A 205 -0.90 -4.68 -6.28
CA SER A 205 -1.15 -6.07 -6.69
C SER A 205 -1.07 -6.23 -8.21
N VAL A 206 -1.68 -5.31 -8.95
CA VAL A 206 -1.64 -5.30 -10.40
C VAL A 206 -0.21 -5.10 -10.92
N GLU A 207 0.57 -4.18 -10.32
CA GLU A 207 1.98 -3.99 -10.68
C GLU A 207 2.83 -5.24 -10.43
N ARG A 208 2.58 -5.98 -9.35
CA ARG A 208 3.27 -7.25 -9.07
C ARG A 208 2.96 -8.31 -10.12
N VAL A 209 1.70 -8.40 -10.57
CA VAL A 209 1.28 -9.28 -11.65
C VAL A 209 1.94 -8.86 -12.97
N PHE A 210 1.98 -7.55 -13.29
CA PHE A 210 2.65 -7.06 -14.48
C PHE A 210 4.16 -7.32 -14.46
N SER A 211 4.82 -7.15 -13.31
CA SER A 211 6.22 -7.51 -13.16
C SER A 211 6.45 -9.00 -13.42
N SER A 212 5.56 -9.86 -12.93
CA SER A 212 5.63 -11.30 -13.19
C SER A 212 5.36 -11.63 -14.66
N LEU A 213 4.41 -10.93 -15.29
CA LEU A 213 4.13 -11.05 -16.71
C LEU A 213 5.33 -10.61 -17.57
N ASN A 214 6.04 -9.55 -17.19
CA ASN A 214 7.25 -9.11 -17.91
C ASN A 214 8.40 -10.13 -17.78
N LEU A 215 8.46 -10.91 -16.69
CA LEU A 215 9.41 -12.02 -16.59
C LEU A 215 8.99 -13.22 -17.45
N ILE A 216 7.68 -13.44 -17.60
CA ILE A 216 7.15 -14.53 -18.45
C ILE A 216 7.25 -14.15 -19.93
N LYS A 217 6.88 -12.93 -20.30
CA LYS A 217 7.03 -12.38 -21.65
C LYS A 217 8.37 -11.69 -21.78
N SER A 218 9.40 -12.46 -22.15
CA SER A 218 10.67 -11.89 -22.58
C SER A 218 10.60 -11.44 -24.04
N ASP A 219 11.57 -10.65 -24.48
CA ASP A 219 11.65 -10.16 -25.86
C ASP A 219 11.67 -11.31 -26.90
N GLN A 220 12.26 -12.45 -26.53
CA GLN A 220 12.28 -13.67 -27.36
C GLN A 220 11.01 -14.52 -27.23
N ARG A 221 10.22 -14.36 -26.15
CA ARG A 221 9.00 -15.13 -25.85
C ARG A 221 7.81 -14.21 -25.59
N ASN A 222 7.49 -13.35 -26.56
CA ASN A 222 6.43 -12.35 -26.44
C ASN A 222 5.05 -12.83 -26.94
N LYS A 223 5.01 -13.86 -27.81
CA LYS A 223 3.79 -14.46 -28.38
C LYS A 223 3.29 -15.66 -27.57
N LEU A 224 2.87 -15.42 -26.33
CA LEU A 224 2.15 -16.41 -25.53
C LEU A 224 0.66 -16.12 -25.54
N GLU A 225 -0.14 -17.16 -25.75
CA GLU A 225 -1.59 -17.08 -25.63
C GLU A 225 -2.00 -16.74 -24.19
N THR A 226 -3.09 -16.00 -24.04
CA THR A 226 -3.63 -15.58 -22.73
C THR A 226 -3.93 -16.76 -21.82
N GLY A 227 -4.44 -17.88 -22.36
CA GLY A 227 -4.67 -19.11 -21.60
C GLY A 227 -3.37 -19.65 -21.00
N THR A 228 -2.31 -19.73 -21.81
CA THR A 228 -0.99 -20.18 -21.36
C THR A 228 -0.40 -19.25 -20.30
N LEU A 229 -0.50 -17.93 -20.49
CA LEU A 229 -0.03 -16.95 -19.50
C LEU A 229 -0.76 -17.10 -18.15
N ARG A 230 -2.08 -17.26 -18.20
CA ARG A 230 -2.90 -17.47 -17.02
C ARG A 230 -2.49 -18.75 -16.30
N SER A 231 -2.29 -19.85 -17.02
CA SER A 231 -1.83 -21.12 -16.43
C SER A 231 -0.46 -20.97 -15.77
N ILE A 232 0.51 -20.32 -16.43
CA ILE A 232 1.85 -20.10 -15.84
C ILE A 232 1.77 -19.26 -14.57
N LEU A 233 0.98 -18.19 -14.56
CA LEU A 233 0.79 -17.34 -13.38
C LEU A 233 0.16 -18.14 -12.23
N HIS A 234 -0.93 -18.88 -12.47
CA HIS A 234 -1.57 -19.69 -11.44
C HIS A 234 -0.64 -20.79 -10.90
N THR A 235 0.09 -21.48 -11.77
CA THR A 235 1.06 -22.50 -11.34
C THR A 235 2.16 -21.88 -10.48
N LYS A 236 2.70 -20.73 -10.88
CA LYS A 236 3.72 -20.00 -10.11
C LYS A 236 3.19 -19.62 -8.73
N ASP A 237 2.00 -19.03 -8.65
CA ASP A 237 1.41 -18.60 -7.38
C ASP A 237 1.06 -19.79 -6.49
N GLY A 238 0.57 -20.89 -7.06
CA GLY A 238 0.31 -22.14 -6.34
C GLY A 238 1.57 -22.75 -5.73
N VAL A 239 2.66 -22.84 -6.50
CA VAL A 239 3.95 -23.33 -6.01
C VAL A 239 4.51 -22.42 -4.90
N LEU A 240 4.41 -21.10 -5.06
CA LEU A 240 4.85 -20.15 -4.03
C LEU A 240 4.03 -20.28 -2.73
N SER A 241 2.71 -20.41 -2.84
CA SER A 241 1.81 -20.55 -1.69
C SER A 241 2.07 -21.85 -0.90
N ASN A 242 2.52 -22.90 -1.58
CA ASN A 242 2.87 -24.19 -0.97
C ASN A 242 4.33 -24.26 -0.46
N GLY A 243 4.96 -23.11 -0.23
CA GLY A 243 6.30 -23.04 0.36
C GLY A 243 7.46 -23.08 -0.65
N GLY A 244 7.16 -22.82 -1.93
CA GLY A 244 8.13 -22.63 -2.99
C GLY A 244 8.57 -23.93 -3.67
N ILE A 245 9.41 -23.79 -4.69
CA ILE A 245 9.86 -24.88 -5.57
C ILE A 245 10.52 -26.02 -4.77
N LEU A 246 11.24 -25.70 -3.70
CA LEU A 246 11.95 -26.68 -2.87
C LEU A 246 11.03 -27.62 -2.10
N LYS A 247 9.76 -27.23 -1.88
CA LYS A 247 8.76 -28.02 -1.14
C LYS A 247 7.65 -28.55 -2.05
N PHE A 248 7.77 -28.32 -3.35
CA PHE A 248 6.76 -28.74 -4.30
C PHE A 248 6.88 -30.24 -4.57
N GLU A 249 5.91 -31.00 -4.08
CA GLU A 249 5.74 -32.41 -4.41
C GLU A 249 4.56 -32.55 -5.38
N PRO A 250 4.78 -33.05 -6.62
CA PRO A 250 3.70 -33.19 -7.58
C PRO A 250 2.70 -34.26 -7.13
N THR A 251 1.41 -34.02 -7.35
CA THR A 251 0.38 -35.01 -7.00
C THR A 251 0.40 -36.19 -7.98
N LYS A 252 -0.07 -37.37 -7.54
CA LYS A 252 -0.16 -38.57 -8.39
C LYS A 252 -0.93 -38.33 -9.68
N GLU A 253 -1.93 -37.44 -9.65
CA GLU A 253 -2.73 -37.03 -10.82
C GLU A 253 -1.93 -36.24 -11.87
N MET A 254 -0.91 -35.47 -11.44
CA MET A 254 -0.04 -34.75 -12.37
C MET A 254 0.85 -35.70 -13.19
N TYR A 255 1.20 -36.85 -12.62
CA TYR A 255 1.95 -37.89 -13.32
C TYR A 255 1.05 -38.78 -14.19
N SER A 256 -0.19 -39.06 -13.77
CA SER A 256 -1.07 -40.00 -14.48
C SER A 256 -1.54 -39.51 -15.85
N ASN A 257 -1.51 -38.20 -16.09
CA ASN A 257 -1.87 -37.59 -17.39
C ASN A 257 -0.67 -37.42 -18.34
N SER A 258 0.49 -38.01 -18.03
CA SER A 258 1.71 -37.92 -18.84
C SER A 258 1.97 -39.18 -19.71
N ILE A 259 0.93 -39.94 -20.04
CA ILE A 259 0.99 -41.10 -20.96
C ILE A 259 0.04 -40.85 -22.14
#